data_AF-A0A3B9KID3-F1
#
_entry.id   AF-A0A3B9KID3-F1
#
_cell.length_a   1.000
_cell.length_b   1.000
_cell.length_c   1.000
_cell.angle_alpha   90.00
_cell.angle_beta   90.00
_cell.angle_gamma   90.00
#
_symmetry.space_group_name_H-M   'P 1'
#
loop_
_entity.id
_entity.type
_entity.pdbx_description
1 polymer ?
#
loop_
_entity_poly.entity_id
_entity_poly.type
_entity_poly.pdbx_seq_one_letter_code
_entity_poly.pdbx_strand_id
1 'polypeptide(L)'
;MKPATRPLKQSPDDIVHYSLKGLLPAGHMLALNMALGTLSLISHSIEGAKLLAEQQFTNSEICVLKPLLDSYPHFCPYEVLLASFNSGHVTEQAIDRCRQRLQEAQEAGDWDQEMRPVRNVLSRTRLKMQNFGIDIFSILETGYVLMLQSRRRQQREA
;
A
#
# COMPACT_ATOMS: atom_id res chain seq x y z
N MET A 1 -33.31 21.00 0.82
CA MET A 1 -32.00 21.58 1.18
C MET A 1 -30.93 20.77 0.48
N LYS A 2 -30.16 21.37 -0.44
CA LYS A 2 -29.03 20.69 -1.09
C LYS A 2 -27.84 20.66 -0.11
N PRO A 3 -27.14 19.54 0.10
CA PRO A 3 -25.95 19.54 0.93
C PRO A 3 -24.89 20.41 0.25
N ALA A 4 -24.39 21.41 0.98
CA ALA A 4 -23.27 22.22 0.54
C ALA A 4 -22.03 21.32 0.48
N THR A 5 -21.60 20.97 -0.73
CA THR A 5 -20.31 20.33 -0.97
C THR A 5 -19.25 21.36 -0.58
N ARG A 6 -18.73 21.25 0.65
CA ARG A 6 -17.55 22.04 1.04
C ARG A 6 -16.42 21.64 0.08
N PRO A 7 -15.78 22.58 -0.63
CA PRO A 7 -14.56 22.26 -1.36
C PRO A 7 -13.54 21.78 -0.32
N LEU A 8 -13.10 20.53 -0.47
CA LEU A 8 -11.98 19.99 0.29
C LEU A 8 -10.79 20.91 0.02
N LYS A 9 -10.32 21.65 1.04
CA LYS A 9 -9.06 22.37 0.99
C LYS A 9 -7.98 21.32 0.79
N GLN A 10 -7.56 21.11 -0.46
CA GLN A 10 -6.42 20.27 -0.78
C GLN A 10 -5.18 21.00 -0.28
N SER A 11 -4.55 20.50 0.77
CA SER A 11 -3.20 20.91 1.08
C SER A 11 -2.28 20.11 0.15
N PRO A 12 -1.31 20.75 -0.52
CA PRO A 12 -0.36 20.03 -1.38
C PRO A 12 0.47 18.97 -0.59
N ASP A 13 0.49 19.07 0.74
CA ASP A 13 1.17 18.14 1.63
C ASP A 13 0.47 16.77 1.77
N ASP A 14 -0.78 16.64 1.31
CA ASP A 14 -1.54 15.37 1.40
C ASP A 14 -1.26 14.40 0.24
N ILE A 15 -0.47 14.81 -0.77
CA ILE A 15 -0.13 14.01 -1.94
C ILE A 15 1.33 13.58 -1.88
N VAL A 16 1.55 12.28 -1.68
CA VAL A 16 2.89 11.67 -1.64
C VAL A 16 3.20 11.03 -2.99
N HIS A 17 4.40 11.32 -3.51
CA HIS A 17 4.84 10.87 -4.83
C HIS A 17 5.89 9.76 -4.71
N TYR A 18 5.70 8.68 -5.48
CA TYR A 18 6.57 7.51 -5.49
C TYR A 18 7.04 7.20 -6.92
N SER A 19 8.34 7.32 -7.19
CA SER A 19 8.91 6.96 -8.50
C SER A 19 9.06 5.45 -8.70
N LEU A 20 9.09 4.67 -7.61
CA LEU A 20 9.27 3.21 -7.57
C LEU A 20 10.24 2.68 -8.65
N LYS A 21 11.49 3.15 -8.61
CA LYS A 21 12.52 2.83 -9.61
C LYS A 21 12.66 1.31 -9.76
N GLY A 22 12.53 0.79 -10.98
CA GLY A 22 12.58 -0.64 -11.28
C GLY A 22 11.22 -1.36 -11.27
N LEU A 23 10.18 -0.77 -10.66
CA LEU A 23 8.79 -1.22 -10.82
C LEU A 23 8.06 -0.43 -11.90
N LEU A 24 8.32 0.87 -12.00
CA LEU A 24 7.69 1.74 -12.99
C LEU A 24 8.65 2.05 -14.14
N PRO A 25 8.14 2.22 -15.38
CA PRO A 25 8.95 2.72 -16.48
C PRO A 25 9.53 4.10 -16.20
N ALA A 26 10.60 4.47 -16.90
CA ALA A 26 11.18 5.81 -16.77
C ALA A 26 10.13 6.91 -17.05
N GLY A 27 10.19 7.99 -16.27
CA GLY A 27 9.21 9.09 -16.36
C GLY A 27 7.83 8.77 -15.79
N HIS A 28 7.61 7.59 -15.20
CA HIS A 28 6.35 7.26 -14.51
C HIS A 28 6.49 7.39 -13.00
N MET A 29 5.39 7.73 -12.34
CA MET A 29 5.32 7.85 -10.88
C MET A 29 3.90 7.55 -10.40
N LEU A 30 3.80 7.09 -9.15
CA LEU A 30 2.53 7.03 -8.44
C LEU A 30 2.37 8.27 -7.57
N ALA A 31 1.17 8.82 -7.54
CA ALA A 31 0.76 9.87 -6.62
C ALA A 31 -0.33 9.32 -5.70
N LEU A 32 -0.04 9.23 -4.41
CA LEU A 32 -0.98 8.80 -3.39
C LEU A 32 -1.57 10.04 -2.71
N ASN A 33 -2.84 10.30 -2.96
CA ASN A 33 -3.59 11.35 -2.27
C ASN A 33 -4.23 10.77 -1.00
N MET A 34 -3.68 11.12 0.15
CA MET A 34 -4.14 10.62 1.45
C MET A 34 -5.52 11.16 1.82
N ALA A 35 -5.86 12.38 1.42
CA ALA A 35 -7.14 13.02 1.73
C ALA A 35 -8.31 12.39 0.95
N LEU A 36 -8.07 11.98 -0.30
CA LEU A 36 -9.09 11.36 -1.16
C LEU A 36 -9.05 9.82 -1.13
N GLY A 37 -7.96 9.25 -0.61
CA GLY A 37 -7.69 7.82 -0.66
C GLY A 37 -7.50 7.33 -2.09
N THR A 38 -6.90 8.13 -2.97
CA THR A 38 -6.68 7.77 -4.38
C THR A 38 -5.21 7.56 -4.67
N LEU A 39 -4.91 6.53 -5.46
CA LEU A 39 -3.59 6.30 -6.04
C LEU A 39 -3.69 6.52 -7.56
N SER A 40 -2.83 7.36 -8.09
CA SER A 40 -2.84 7.79 -9.48
C SER A 40 -1.49 7.49 -10.13
N LEU A 41 -1.48 6.83 -11.29
CA LEU A 41 -0.28 6.61 -12.09
C LEU A 41 -0.16 7.72 -13.11
N ILE A 42 0.93 8.48 -13.01
CA ILE A 42 1.21 9.64 -13.84
C ILE A 42 2.45 9.33 -14.67
N SER A 43 2.38 9.61 -15.96
CA SER A 43 3.54 9.65 -16.85
C SER A 43 3.92 11.09 -17.14
N HIS A 44 5.21 11.38 -17.09
CA HIS A 44 5.80 12.66 -17.44
C HIS A 44 6.63 12.49 -18.70
N SER A 45 6.21 13.16 -19.78
CA SER A 45 6.95 13.20 -21.04
C SER A 45 7.18 14.64 -21.49
N ILE A 46 7.90 14.81 -22.60
CA ILE A 46 8.16 16.12 -23.22
C ILE A 46 6.84 16.84 -23.59
N GLU A 47 5.78 16.08 -23.85
CA GLU A 47 4.43 16.61 -24.18
C GLU A 47 3.63 17.02 -22.94
N GLY A 48 4.15 16.80 -21.73
CA GLY A 48 3.48 17.10 -20.46
C GLY A 48 3.14 15.85 -19.63
N ALA A 49 2.43 16.07 -18.54
CA ALA A 49 2.00 15.01 -17.63
C ALA A 49 0.66 14.40 -18.05
N LYS A 50 0.57 13.07 -18.14
CA LYS A 50 -0.66 12.33 -18.45
C LYS A 50 -1.00 11.38 -17.32
N LEU A 51 -2.25 11.43 -16.85
CA LEU A 51 -2.82 10.46 -15.92
C LEU A 51 -3.14 9.16 -16.69
N LEU A 52 -2.48 8.06 -16.34
CA LEU A 52 -2.61 6.77 -17.01
C LEU A 52 -3.61 5.84 -16.34
N ALA A 53 -3.67 5.86 -15.01
CA ALA A 53 -4.61 5.06 -14.23
C ALA A 53 -4.89 5.76 -12.91
N GLU A 54 -6.05 5.51 -12.34
CA GLU A 54 -6.43 5.97 -11.01
C GLU A 54 -7.29 4.93 -10.32
N GLN A 55 -7.06 4.74 -9.02
CA GLN A 55 -7.82 3.79 -8.22
C GLN A 55 -8.09 4.35 -6.83
N GLN A 56 -9.34 4.21 -6.37
CA GLN A 56 -9.74 4.57 -5.02
C GLN A 56 -9.53 3.40 -4.05
N PHE A 57 -9.04 3.76 -2.87
CA PHE A 57 -8.76 2.90 -1.73
C PHE A 57 -9.55 3.38 -0.51
N THR A 58 -9.96 2.43 0.31
CA THR A 58 -10.52 2.69 1.64
C THR A 58 -9.41 3.07 2.61
N ASN A 59 -9.75 3.70 3.73
CA ASN A 59 -8.76 4.08 4.73
C ASN A 59 -7.91 2.90 5.22
N SER A 60 -8.52 1.74 5.47
CA SER A 60 -7.77 0.54 5.89
C SER A 60 -6.81 0.04 4.81
N GLU A 61 -7.18 0.14 3.54
CA GLU A 61 -6.29 -0.22 2.43
C GLU A 61 -5.13 0.78 2.29
N ILE A 62 -5.38 2.08 2.48
CA ILE A 62 -4.34 3.11 2.55
C ILE A 62 -3.36 2.82 3.68
N CYS A 63 -3.87 2.44 4.86
CA CYS A 63 -3.04 2.12 6.03
C CYS A 63 -2.09 0.94 5.79
N VAL A 64 -2.42 -0.01 4.90
CA VAL A 64 -1.48 -1.09 4.53
C VAL A 64 -0.67 -0.77 3.27
N LEU A 65 -1.21 0.05 2.36
CA LEU A 65 -0.55 0.41 1.10
C LEU A 65 0.59 1.40 1.31
N LYS A 66 0.37 2.46 2.09
CA LYS A 66 1.37 3.49 2.34
C LYS A 66 2.70 2.93 2.86
N PRO A 67 2.74 2.10 3.93
CA PRO A 67 4.02 1.57 4.42
C PRO A 67 4.71 0.64 3.40
N LEU A 68 3.96 -0.04 2.52
CA LEU A 68 4.56 -0.81 1.42
C LEU A 68 5.25 0.09 0.40
N LEU A 69 4.61 1.21 0.03
CA LEU A 69 5.18 2.18 -0.89
C LEU A 69 6.41 2.89 -0.28
N ASP A 70 6.33 3.23 1.01
CA ASP A 70 7.42 3.86 1.76
C ASP A 70 8.63 2.94 1.94
N SER A 71 8.41 1.62 2.06
CA SER A 71 9.47 0.64 2.27
C SER A 71 10.20 0.24 0.99
N TYR A 72 9.60 0.46 -0.19
CA TYR A 72 10.21 0.09 -1.46
C TYR A 72 11.55 0.83 -1.67
N PRO A 73 12.64 0.15 -2.08
CA PRO A 73 12.72 -1.18 -2.68
C PRO A 73 12.83 -2.36 -1.72
N HIS A 74 12.80 -2.11 -0.41
CA HIS A 74 12.88 -3.15 0.61
C HIS A 74 11.51 -3.75 0.93
N PHE A 75 11.51 -4.82 1.72
CA PHE A 75 10.27 -5.35 2.28
C PHE A 75 9.77 -4.45 3.41
N CYS A 76 8.45 -4.40 3.57
CA CYS A 76 7.78 -3.84 4.72
C CYS A 76 7.58 -4.92 5.79
N PRO A 77 8.13 -4.76 7.00
CA PRO A 77 7.95 -5.72 8.09
C PRO A 77 6.50 -5.86 8.55
N TYR A 78 6.16 -7.00 9.16
CA TYR A 78 4.81 -7.25 9.67
C TYR A 78 4.41 -6.28 10.78
N GLU A 79 5.32 -5.96 11.68
CA GLU A 79 5.06 -5.03 12.78
C GLU A 79 4.77 -3.61 12.30
N VAL A 80 5.39 -3.18 11.19
CA VAL A 80 5.15 -1.87 10.57
C VAL A 80 3.75 -1.84 9.95
N LEU A 81 3.37 -2.91 9.23
CA LEU A 81 2.01 -3.03 8.68
C LEU A 81 0.96 -3.07 9.77
N LEU A 82 1.19 -3.82 10.84
CA LEU A 82 0.26 -3.95 11.95
C LEU A 82 0.13 -2.63 12.71
N ALA A 83 1.24 -1.93 12.97
CA ALA A 83 1.24 -0.61 13.60
C ALA A 83 0.46 0.41 12.78
N SER A 84 0.74 0.47 11.47
CA SER A 84 0.04 1.34 10.52
C SER A 84 -1.45 1.00 10.43
N PHE A 85 -1.80 -0.29 10.38
CA PHE A 85 -3.18 -0.75 10.32
C PHE A 85 -3.98 -0.39 11.58
N ASN A 86 -3.38 -0.54 12.77
CA ASN A 86 -4.06 -0.31 14.04
C ASN A 86 -4.22 1.17 14.39
N SER A 87 -3.22 2.00 14.05
CA SER A 87 -3.16 3.39 14.52
C SER A 87 -3.22 4.44 13.41
N GLY A 88 -3.17 4.02 12.14
CA GLY A 88 -3.13 4.91 10.97
C GLY A 88 -1.79 5.66 10.79
N HIS A 89 -0.89 5.57 11.76
CA HIS A 89 0.40 6.24 11.77
C HIS A 89 1.49 5.26 12.20
N VAL A 90 2.69 5.40 11.62
CA VAL A 90 3.83 4.55 11.96
C VAL A 90 4.76 5.35 12.87
N THR A 91 4.78 4.99 14.15
CA THR A 91 5.74 5.52 15.14
C THR A 91 6.61 4.37 15.66
N GLU A 92 7.84 4.67 16.09
CA GLU A 92 8.74 3.64 16.66
C GLU A 92 8.09 2.90 17.84
N GLN A 93 7.42 3.63 18.74
CA GLN A 93 6.70 3.04 19.87
C GLN A 93 5.56 2.09 19.43
N ALA A 94 4.84 2.43 18.35
CA ALA A 94 3.80 1.57 17.81
C ALA A 94 4.38 0.32 17.14
N ILE A 95 5.51 0.48 16.43
CA ILE A 95 6.25 -0.63 15.82
C ILE A 95 6.74 -1.59 16.89
N ASP A 96 7.42 -1.11 17.94
CA ASP A 96 7.98 -1.96 18.99
C ASP A 96 6.89 -2.73 19.74
N ARG A 97 5.77 -2.06 20.04
CA ARG A 97 4.60 -2.72 20.64
C ARG A 97 4.04 -3.81 19.73
N CYS A 98 3.91 -3.54 18.44
CA CYS A 98 3.42 -4.52 17.48
C CYS A 98 4.41 -5.68 17.30
N ARG A 99 5.72 -5.42 17.34
CA ARG A 99 6.76 -6.45 17.29
C ARG A 99 6.67 -7.39 18.49
N GLN A 100 6.57 -6.84 19.70
CA GLN A 100 6.41 -7.65 20.91
C GLN A 100 5.12 -8.48 20.86
N ARG A 101 3.99 -7.86 20.50
CA ARG A 101 2.70 -8.55 20.38
C ARG A 101 2.75 -9.70 19.36
N LEU A 102 3.42 -9.48 18.23
CA LEU A 102 3.62 -10.50 17.21
C LEU A 102 4.51 -11.63 17.73
N GLN A 103 5.59 -11.32 18.46
CA GLN A 103 6.42 -12.35 19.09
C GLN A 103 5.64 -13.20 20.10
N GLU A 104 4.87 -12.57 20.99
CA GLU A 104 4.02 -13.27 21.96
C GLU A 104 2.98 -14.18 21.25
N ALA A 105 2.37 -13.68 20.17
CA ALA A 105 1.43 -14.47 19.37
C ALA A 105 2.10 -15.63 18.62
N GLN A 106 3.38 -15.48 18.21
CA GLN A 106 4.16 -16.57 17.64
C GLN A 106 4.39 -17.69 18.67
N GLU A 107 4.75 -17.31 19.89
CA GLU A 107 5.00 -18.25 21.00
C GLU A 107 3.71 -18.96 21.46
N ALA A 108 2.58 -18.24 21.45
CA ALA A 108 1.26 -18.78 21.80
C ALA A 108 0.57 -19.58 20.68
N GLY A 109 1.07 -19.50 19.43
CA GLY A 109 0.44 -20.14 18.26
C GLY A 109 -0.75 -19.36 17.67
N ASP A 110 -0.96 -18.11 18.09
CA ASP A 110 -2.07 -17.23 17.69
C ASP A 110 -1.68 -16.21 16.60
N TRP A 111 -0.47 -16.34 16.02
CA TRP A 111 0.05 -15.42 15.00
C TRP A 111 -0.94 -15.17 13.84
N ASP A 112 -1.58 -16.23 13.36
CA ASP A 112 -2.52 -16.13 12.25
C ASP A 112 -3.76 -15.32 12.63
N GLN A 113 -4.22 -15.39 13.88
CA GLN A 113 -5.32 -14.58 14.36
C GLN A 113 -4.97 -13.09 14.36
N GLU A 114 -3.74 -12.76 14.78
CA GLU A 114 -3.22 -11.40 14.82
C GLU A 114 -3.04 -10.80 13.42
N MET A 115 -2.50 -11.57 12.48
CA MET A 115 -2.23 -11.10 11.12
C MET A 115 -3.42 -11.21 10.16
N ARG A 116 -4.46 -11.99 10.49
CA ARG A 116 -5.64 -12.18 9.63
C ARG A 116 -6.31 -10.87 9.18
N PRO A 117 -6.56 -9.87 10.04
CA PRO A 117 -7.15 -8.60 9.60
C PRO A 117 -6.30 -7.88 8.54
N VAL A 118 -4.99 -7.81 8.76
CA VAL A 118 -4.04 -7.19 7.82
C VAL A 118 -4.03 -7.96 6.49
N ARG A 119 -3.96 -9.30 6.54
CA ARG A 119 -4.00 -10.17 5.34
C ARG A 119 -5.29 -9.99 4.54
N ASN A 120 -6.43 -9.86 5.20
CA ASN A 120 -7.72 -9.64 4.54
C ASN A 120 -7.74 -8.32 3.75
N VAL A 121 -7.19 -7.26 4.33
CA VAL A 121 -7.09 -5.96 3.66
C VAL A 121 -6.05 -5.98 2.54
N LEU A 122 -4.90 -6.62 2.77
CA LEU A 122 -3.86 -6.80 1.75
C LEU A 122 -4.37 -7.58 0.53
N SER A 123 -5.25 -8.56 0.72
CA SER A 123 -5.86 -9.31 -0.40
C SER A 123 -6.60 -8.38 -1.36
N ARG A 124 -7.43 -7.46 -0.84
CA ARG A 124 -8.16 -6.47 -1.65
C ARG A 124 -7.25 -5.41 -2.23
N THR A 125 -6.29 -4.94 -1.44
CA THR A 125 -5.28 -3.95 -1.85
C THR A 125 -4.46 -4.49 -3.03
N ARG A 126 -4.05 -5.77 -2.96
CA ARG A 126 -3.30 -6.45 -4.02
C ARG A 126 -4.06 -6.45 -5.35
N LEU A 127 -5.35 -6.76 -5.34
CA LEU A 127 -6.18 -6.74 -6.57
C LEU A 127 -6.20 -5.36 -7.21
N LYS A 128 -6.31 -4.30 -6.41
CA LYS A 128 -6.27 -2.91 -6.88
C LYS A 128 -4.90 -2.53 -7.43
N MET A 129 -3.81 -3.02 -6.81
CA MET A 129 -2.45 -2.74 -7.27
C MET A 129 -2.13 -3.33 -8.65
N GLN A 130 -2.85 -4.36 -9.07
CA GLN A 130 -2.71 -4.93 -10.42
C GLN A 130 -3.08 -3.93 -11.52
N ASN A 131 -3.95 -2.95 -11.25
CA ASN A 131 -4.25 -1.86 -12.20
C ASN A 131 -3.03 -0.99 -12.52
N PHE A 132 -1.98 -1.06 -11.68
CA PHE A 132 -0.72 -0.36 -11.85
C PHE A 132 0.42 -1.30 -12.28
N GLY A 133 0.12 -2.58 -12.58
CA GLY A 133 1.12 -3.59 -12.94
C GLY A 133 2.03 -4.02 -11.77
N ILE A 134 1.62 -3.72 -10.53
CA ILE A 134 2.37 -4.02 -9.32
C ILE A 134 1.62 -5.09 -8.52
N ASP A 135 2.35 -6.04 -7.95
CA ASP A 135 1.83 -7.08 -7.08
C ASP A 135 2.53 -7.01 -5.71
N ILE A 136 1.85 -7.51 -4.68
CA ILE A 136 2.32 -7.49 -3.29
C ILE A 136 2.69 -8.93 -2.91
N PHE A 137 3.96 -9.24 -2.70
CA PHE A 137 4.41 -10.58 -2.34
C PHE A 137 4.69 -10.71 -0.85
N SER A 138 4.35 -11.85 -0.25
CA SER A 138 4.72 -12.18 1.12
C SER A 138 6.11 -12.81 1.18
N ILE A 139 6.93 -12.35 2.11
CA ILE A 139 8.17 -13.01 2.52
C ILE A 139 7.86 -13.71 3.85
N LEU A 140 8.04 -15.04 3.87
CA LEU A 140 7.73 -15.87 5.03
C LEU A 140 8.39 -15.30 6.30
N GLU A 141 7.61 -15.17 7.36
CA GLU A 141 8.05 -14.71 8.69
C GLU A 141 8.69 -13.31 8.75
N THR A 142 8.71 -12.58 7.63
CA THR A 142 9.45 -11.33 7.52
C THR A 142 8.54 -10.14 7.20
N GLY A 143 7.65 -10.27 6.20
CA GLY A 143 6.82 -9.14 5.78
C GLY A 143 6.29 -9.25 4.35
N TYR A 144 6.16 -8.11 3.68
CA TYR A 144 5.68 -8.01 2.31
C TYR A 144 6.53 -7.09 1.45
N VAL A 145 6.63 -7.36 0.15
CA VAL A 145 7.41 -6.55 -0.79
C VAL A 145 6.60 -6.28 -2.07
N LEU A 146 6.81 -5.11 -2.67
CA LEU A 146 6.23 -4.76 -3.97
C LEU A 146 7.11 -5.30 -5.09
N MET A 147 6.50 -6.01 -6.04
CA MET A 147 7.18 -6.51 -7.23
C MET A 147 6.33 -6.26 -8.49
N LEU A 148 6.96 -6.31 -9.66
CA LEU A 148 6.24 -6.31 -10.92
C LEU A 148 5.31 -7.52 -10.99
N GLN A 149 4.09 -7.31 -11.47
CA GLN A 149 3.17 -8.40 -11.72
C GLN A 149 3.75 -9.28 -12.84
N SER A 150 4.23 -10.47 -12.47
CA SER A 150 4.63 -11.46 -13.47
C SER A 150 3.38 -11.97 -14.17
N ARG A 151 3.34 -11.95 -15.51
CA ARG A 151 2.25 -12.51 -16.35
C ARG A 151 2.01 -14.04 -16.17
N ARG A 152 2.58 -14.69 -15.14
CA ARG A 152 2.56 -16.14 -14.92
C ARG A 152 1.23 -16.70 -14.41
N ARG A 153 0.19 -15.89 -14.20
CA ARG A 153 -1.12 -16.36 -13.71
C ARG A 153 -2.18 -16.60 -14.78
N GLN A 154 -1.90 -16.35 -16.07
CA GLN A 154 -2.82 -16.66 -17.18
C GLN A 154 -2.71 -18.10 -17.73
N GLN A 155 -1.85 -18.98 -17.17
CA GLN A 155 -1.64 -20.35 -17.67
C GLN A 155 -2.10 -21.48 -16.71
N ARG A 156 -2.89 -21.19 -15.67
CA ARG A 156 -3.46 -22.24 -14.80
C ARG A 156 -4.95 -22.53 -15.03
N GLU A 157 -5.56 -21.92 -16.03
CA GLU A 157 -6.90 -22.25 -16.50
C GLU A 157 -6.87 -22.31 -18.03
N ALA A 158 -6.31 -23.41 -18.54
CA ALA A 158 -6.46 -23.87 -19.92
C ALA A 158 -6.49 -25.40 -19.91
#